data_AF-E6KXE7-F1
#
_entry.id   AF-E6KXE7-F1
#
_cell.length_a   1.000
_cell.length_b   1.000
_cell.length_c   1.000
_cell.angle_alpha   90.00
_cell.angle_beta   90.00
_cell.angle_gamma   90.00
#
_symmetry.space_group_name_H-M   'P 1'
#
loop_
_entity.id
_entity.type
_entity.pdbx_description
1 polymer ?
#
loop_
_entity_poly.entity_id
_entity_poly.type
_entity_poly.pdbx_seq_one_letter_code
_entity_poly.pdbx_strand_id
1 'polypeptide(L)'
;MEIFIMAESHLISQFSKLIESSYKEKAILEHQLTQLEQQKSDLEDKILCFENTLMYLEPNFDLRQIKTQFNASRLIKPRLFKQNLQLLVARVLKQSERWKTLYSIANEALALDSGKDYFSPKREHELAVARVLKELYKKGIIERREVELHKRTIKRGFFRRSEWRLKPLE
;
A
#
# COMPACT_ATOMS: atom_id res chain seq x y z
N MET A 1 -37.72 28.74 -20.70
CA MET A 1 -38.05 28.33 -19.31
C MET A 1 -37.89 26.82 -19.10
N GLU A 2 -38.24 25.98 -20.09
CA GLU A 2 -38.12 24.51 -19.99
C GLU A 2 -36.68 23.98 -19.90
N ILE A 3 -35.70 24.59 -20.58
CA ILE A 3 -34.29 24.13 -20.58
C ILE A 3 -33.64 24.24 -19.18
N PHE A 4 -33.98 25.28 -18.41
CA PHE A 4 -33.48 25.45 -17.04
C PHE A 4 -34.05 24.39 -16.08
N ILE A 5 -35.33 24.02 -16.24
CA ILE A 5 -36.00 22.98 -15.44
C ILE A 5 -35.42 21.58 -15.75
N MET A 6 -35.04 21.32 -17.01
CA MET A 6 -34.38 20.05 -17.38
C MET A 6 -32.96 19.94 -16.83
N ALA A 7 -32.21 21.04 -16.78
CA ALA A 7 -30.87 21.06 -16.17
C ALA A 7 -30.94 20.85 -14.64
N GLU A 8 -31.94 21.45 -13.99
CA GLU A 8 -32.19 21.31 -12.56
C GLU A 8 -32.62 19.90 -12.17
N SER A 9 -33.54 19.29 -12.94
CA SER A 9 -33.95 17.89 -12.72
C SER A 9 -32.82 16.88 -12.97
N HIS A 10 -31.94 17.14 -13.94
CA HIS A 10 -30.75 16.33 -14.15
C HIS A 10 -29.77 16.44 -12.99
N LEU A 11 -29.52 17.66 -12.49
CA LEU A 11 -28.64 17.92 -11.35
C LEU A 11 -29.18 17.26 -10.07
N ILE A 12 -30.49 17.37 -9.82
CA ILE A 12 -31.18 16.69 -8.71
C ILE A 12 -30.97 15.17 -8.83
N SER A 13 -31.18 14.58 -10.02
CA SER A 13 -30.96 13.14 -10.25
C SER A 13 -29.52 12.70 -9.97
N GLN A 14 -28.53 13.51 -10.37
CA GLN A 14 -27.12 13.23 -10.09
C GLN A 14 -26.82 13.28 -8.58
N PHE A 15 -27.31 14.31 -7.88
CA PHE A 15 -27.15 14.40 -6.43
C PHE A 15 -27.87 13.27 -5.69
N SER A 16 -29.08 12.88 -6.10
CA SER A 16 -29.79 11.74 -5.52
C SER A 16 -28.98 10.44 -5.62
N LYS A 17 -28.35 10.19 -6.78
CA LYS A 17 -27.48 9.01 -6.98
C LYS A 17 -26.24 9.06 -6.09
N LEU A 18 -25.61 10.22 -5.93
CA LEU A 18 -24.44 10.40 -5.07
C LEU A 18 -24.79 10.22 -3.58
N ILE A 19 -25.95 10.72 -3.17
CA ILE A 19 -26.46 10.53 -1.80
C ILE A 19 -26.72 9.04 -1.56
N GLU A 20 -27.39 8.37 -2.51
CA GLU A 20 -27.66 6.94 -2.43
C GLU A 20 -26.36 6.11 -2.34
N SER A 21 -25.36 6.41 -3.18
CA SER A 21 -24.06 5.71 -3.11
C SER A 21 -23.35 5.96 -1.79
N SER A 22 -23.43 7.18 -1.25
CA SER A 22 -22.85 7.54 0.05
C SER A 22 -23.53 6.79 1.19
N TYR A 23 -24.86 6.64 1.17
CA TYR A 23 -25.58 5.84 2.16
C TYR A 23 -25.19 4.36 2.11
N LYS A 24 -25.01 3.80 0.90
CA LYS A 24 -24.54 2.42 0.73
C LYS A 24 -23.14 2.23 1.30
N GLU A 25 -22.22 3.15 1.00
CA GLU A 25 -20.86 3.11 1.54
C GLU A 25 -20.87 3.21 3.08
N LYS A 26 -21.67 4.13 3.64
CA LYS A 26 -21.86 4.24 5.09
C LYS A 26 -22.33 2.92 5.71
N ALA A 27 -23.35 2.28 5.15
CA ALA A 27 -23.89 1.03 5.68
C ALA A 27 -22.85 -0.11 5.66
N ILE A 28 -22.02 -0.18 4.60
CA ILE A 28 -20.91 -1.15 4.52
C ILE A 28 -19.89 -0.89 5.64
N LEU A 29 -19.50 0.37 5.83
CA LEU A 29 -18.54 0.75 6.87
C LEU A 29 -19.06 0.46 8.28
N GLU A 30 -20.34 0.73 8.54
CA GLU A 30 -20.99 0.40 9.81
C GLU A 30 -20.98 -1.10 10.07
N HIS A 31 -21.32 -1.92 9.08
CA HIS A 31 -21.26 -3.38 9.22
C HIS A 31 -19.83 -3.88 9.50
N GLN A 32 -18.83 -3.35 8.80
CA GLN A 32 -17.42 -3.68 9.04
C GLN A 32 -16.96 -3.28 10.44
N LEU A 33 -17.41 -2.12 10.95
CA LEU A 33 -17.12 -1.67 12.30
C LEU A 33 -17.67 -2.67 13.33
N THR A 34 -18.93 -3.09 13.19
CA THR A 34 -19.56 -4.05 14.10
C THR A 34 -18.82 -5.40 14.09
N GLN A 35 -18.37 -5.87 12.92
CA GLN A 35 -17.56 -7.09 12.83
C GLN A 35 -16.23 -6.95 13.58
N LEU A 36 -15.56 -5.80 13.47
CA LEU A 36 -14.30 -5.54 14.17
C LEU A 36 -14.50 -5.44 15.68
N GLU A 37 -15.59 -4.83 16.13
CA GLU A 37 -15.97 -4.77 17.55
C GLU A 37 -16.21 -6.18 18.11
N GLN A 38 -16.91 -7.04 17.37
CA GLN A 38 -17.10 -8.43 17.78
C GLN A 38 -15.77 -9.19 17.86
N GLN A 39 -14.91 -9.06 16.85
CA GLN A 39 -13.59 -9.70 16.86
C GLN A 39 -12.72 -9.23 18.03
N LYS A 40 -12.82 -7.95 18.39
CA LYS A 40 -12.15 -7.41 19.57
C LYS A 40 -12.68 -8.08 20.85
N SER A 41 -13.99 -8.16 21.02
CA SER A 41 -14.62 -8.84 22.16
C SER A 41 -14.16 -10.30 22.27
N ASP A 42 -14.16 -11.04 21.16
CA ASP A 42 -13.74 -12.45 21.14
C ASP A 42 -12.25 -12.62 21.55
N LEU A 43 -11.41 -11.64 21.20
CA LEU A 43 -10.00 -11.64 21.61
C LEU A 43 -9.84 -11.31 23.09
N GLU A 44 -10.62 -10.37 23.63
CA GLU A 44 -10.64 -10.05 25.06
C GLU A 44 -11.02 -11.29 25.89
N ASP A 45 -12.06 -12.02 25.48
CA ASP A 45 -12.49 -13.26 26.14
C ASP A 45 -11.42 -14.36 26.07
N LYS A 46 -10.77 -14.53 24.91
CA LYS A 46 -9.66 -15.49 24.75
C LYS A 46 -8.47 -15.14 25.64
N ILE A 47 -8.07 -13.88 25.68
CA ILE A 47 -6.97 -13.42 26.52
C ILE A 47 -7.30 -13.70 27.98
N LEU A 48 -8.51 -13.35 28.43
CA LEU A 48 -8.95 -13.62 29.80
C LEU A 48 -8.91 -15.11 30.14
N CYS A 49 -9.40 -15.96 29.24
CA CYS A 49 -9.36 -17.41 29.42
C CYS A 49 -7.92 -17.94 29.56
N PHE A 50 -6.99 -17.45 28.72
CA PHE A 50 -5.58 -17.83 28.82
C PHE A 50 -4.92 -17.30 30.10
N GLU A 51 -5.20 -16.06 30.50
CA GLU A 51 -4.70 -15.50 31.76
C GLU A 51 -5.17 -16.35 32.95
N ASN A 52 -6.46 -16.69 33.01
CA ASN A 52 -7.01 -17.54 34.07
C ASN A 52 -6.40 -18.94 34.08
N THR A 53 -6.21 -19.54 32.91
CA THR A 53 -5.58 -20.87 32.78
C THR A 53 -4.13 -20.82 33.25
N LEU A 54 -3.39 -19.76 32.89
CA LEU A 54 -2.00 -19.59 33.30
C LEU A 54 -1.88 -19.39 34.82
N MET A 55 -2.75 -18.57 35.41
CA MET A 55 -2.81 -18.39 36.86
C MET A 55 -3.21 -19.68 37.60
N TYR A 56 -4.03 -20.54 36.99
CA TYR A 56 -4.34 -21.85 37.56
C TYR A 56 -3.13 -22.78 37.58
N LEU A 57 -2.34 -22.80 36.50
CA LEU A 57 -1.14 -23.64 36.39
C LEU A 57 0.03 -23.10 37.22
N GLU A 58 0.20 -21.79 37.26
CA GLU A 58 1.28 -21.10 37.97
C GLU A 58 0.72 -19.87 38.72
N PRO A 59 0.24 -20.05 39.97
CA PRO A 59 -0.46 -18.99 40.73
C PRO A 59 0.36 -17.74 41.03
N ASN A 60 1.68 -17.84 40.97
CA ASN A 60 2.61 -16.73 41.22
C ASN A 60 3.16 -16.10 39.94
N PHE A 61 2.64 -16.49 38.76
CA PHE A 61 3.09 -15.95 37.49
C PHE A 61 2.77 -14.45 37.38
N ASP A 62 3.76 -13.63 37.04
CA ASP A 62 3.55 -12.20 36.83
C ASP A 62 3.11 -11.90 35.40
N LEU A 63 1.80 -11.75 35.21
CA LEU A 63 1.18 -11.39 33.92
C LEU A 63 1.73 -10.07 33.33
N ARG A 64 2.38 -9.21 34.12
CA ARG A 64 3.00 -7.98 33.61
C ARG A 64 4.17 -8.27 32.67
N GLN A 65 4.79 -9.44 32.77
CA GLN A 65 5.85 -9.87 31.86
C GLN A 65 5.36 -10.02 30.41
N ILE A 66 4.08 -10.37 30.23
CA ILE A 66 3.46 -10.54 28.89
C ILE A 66 2.58 -9.35 28.48
N LYS A 67 2.03 -8.60 29.45
CA LYS A 67 1.31 -7.34 29.21
C LYS A 67 2.26 -6.19 28.88
N THR A 68 3.14 -6.38 27.90
CA THR A 68 3.89 -5.26 27.32
C THR A 68 2.93 -4.37 26.53
N GLN A 69 3.02 -3.05 26.70
CA GLN A 69 2.26 -2.11 25.88
C GLN A 69 2.68 -2.25 24.41
N PHE A 70 1.87 -2.95 23.63
CA PHE A 70 2.11 -3.07 22.20
C PHE A 70 1.77 -1.75 21.52
N ASN A 71 2.76 -1.14 20.86
CA ASN A 71 2.49 0.03 20.04
C ASN A 71 1.78 -0.41 18.75
N ALA A 72 0.47 -0.27 18.71
CA ALA A 72 -0.37 -0.64 17.55
C ALA A 72 0.12 -0.01 16.24
N SER A 73 0.64 1.22 16.27
CA SER A 73 1.17 1.89 15.07
C SER A 73 2.44 1.26 14.50
N ARG A 74 3.19 0.50 15.32
CA ARG A 74 4.34 -0.31 14.87
C ARG A 74 3.93 -1.69 14.39
N LEU A 75 2.79 -2.21 14.87
CA LEU A 75 2.24 -3.50 14.46
C LEU A 75 1.47 -3.40 13.14
N ILE A 76 0.76 -2.29 12.93
CA ILE A 76 0.10 -1.98 11.67
C ILE A 76 1.17 -1.50 10.70
N LYS A 77 1.54 -2.35 9.73
CA LYS A 77 2.46 -1.92 8.66
C LYS A 77 1.84 -0.71 7.93
N PRO A 78 2.47 0.47 7.97
CA PRO A 78 1.93 1.63 7.28
C PRO A 78 1.84 1.31 5.79
N ARG A 79 0.74 1.75 5.16
CA ARG A 79 0.63 1.71 3.69
C ARG A 79 1.71 2.62 3.13
N LEU A 80 2.70 2.03 2.47
CA LEU A 80 3.82 2.75 1.84
C LEU A 80 3.35 3.65 0.68
N PHE A 81 2.21 3.32 0.07
CA PHE A 81 1.56 4.08 -0.98
C PHE A 81 0.05 4.15 -0.68
N LYS A 82 -0.56 5.31 -0.90
CA LYS A 82 -2.01 5.54 -0.72
C LYS A 82 -2.81 4.84 -1.82
N GLN A 83 -2.31 4.89 -3.06
CA GLN A 83 -2.89 4.27 -4.24
C GLN A 83 -2.31 2.88 -4.52
N ASN A 84 -2.91 2.18 -5.48
CA ASN A 84 -2.42 0.89 -5.93
C ASN A 84 -1.03 1.02 -6.58
N LEU A 85 -0.03 0.41 -5.94
CA LEU A 85 1.37 0.48 -6.37
C LEU A 85 1.60 -0.07 -7.78
N GLN A 86 0.89 -1.11 -8.21
CA GLN A 86 1.04 -1.65 -9.57
C GLN A 86 0.62 -0.63 -10.63
N LEU A 87 -0.46 0.11 -10.35
CA LEU A 87 -0.97 1.15 -11.22
C LEU A 87 -0.03 2.36 -11.26
N LEU A 88 0.53 2.75 -10.11
CA LEU A 88 1.55 3.79 -10.03
C LEU A 88 2.79 3.42 -10.84
N VAL A 89 3.35 2.22 -10.65
CA VAL A 89 4.52 1.74 -11.39
C VAL A 89 4.22 1.68 -12.90
N ALA A 90 3.03 1.22 -13.30
CA ALA A 90 2.64 1.20 -14.71
C ALA A 90 2.57 2.62 -15.30
N ARG A 91 2.02 3.60 -14.58
CA ARG A 91 2.00 5.00 -15.00
C ARG A 91 3.42 5.57 -15.16
N VAL A 92 4.28 5.34 -14.17
CA VAL A 92 5.68 5.80 -14.21
C VAL A 92 6.43 5.23 -15.41
N LEU A 93 6.28 3.93 -15.68
CA LEU A 93 6.96 3.31 -16.81
C LEU A 93 6.36 3.75 -18.16
N LYS A 94 5.06 4.07 -18.23
CA LYS A 94 4.42 4.59 -19.46
C LYS A 94 4.81 6.03 -19.78
N GLN A 95 5.18 6.84 -18.78
CA GLN A 95 5.55 8.25 -18.98
C GLN A 95 6.83 8.43 -19.80
N SER A 96 7.71 7.43 -19.84
CA SER A 96 8.95 7.52 -20.59
C SER A 96 9.49 6.13 -20.94
N GLU A 97 9.87 5.94 -22.19
CA GLU A 97 10.53 4.72 -22.67
C GLU A 97 12.00 4.58 -22.20
N ARG A 98 12.48 5.53 -21.40
CA ARG A 98 13.83 5.51 -20.87
C ARG A 98 13.99 4.42 -19.83
N TRP A 99 15.21 3.90 -19.75
CA TRP A 99 15.65 3.05 -18.66
C TRP A 99 15.63 3.82 -17.35
N LYS A 100 14.95 3.28 -16.34
CA LYS A 100 14.79 3.90 -15.02
C LYS A 100 15.39 3.02 -13.93
N THR A 101 16.09 3.65 -12.99
CA THR A 101 16.58 2.96 -11.79
C THR A 101 15.44 2.72 -10.81
N LEU A 102 15.62 1.77 -9.90
CA LEU A 102 14.65 1.49 -8.84
C LEU A 102 14.29 2.75 -8.04
N TYR A 103 15.30 3.57 -7.71
CA TYR A 103 15.12 4.84 -7.01
C TYR A 103 14.27 5.83 -7.80
N SER A 104 14.55 6.02 -9.10
CA SER A 104 13.77 6.92 -9.97
C SER A 104 12.32 6.47 -10.08
N ILE A 105 12.07 5.15 -10.22
CA ILE A 105 10.71 4.62 -10.28
C ILE A 105 9.97 4.86 -8.96
N ALA A 106 10.61 4.60 -7.82
CA ALA A 106 10.01 4.83 -6.51
C ALA A 106 9.73 6.31 -6.25
N ASN A 107 10.63 7.20 -6.64
CA ASN A 107 10.47 8.64 -6.50
C ASN A 107 9.31 9.16 -7.35
N GLU A 108 9.24 8.77 -8.62
CA GLU A 108 8.16 9.16 -9.53
C GLU A 108 6.81 8.57 -9.09
N ALA A 109 6.80 7.32 -8.59
CA ALA A 109 5.59 6.70 -8.05
C ALA A 109 5.07 7.44 -6.81
N LEU A 110 5.97 7.88 -5.91
CA LEU A 110 5.60 8.69 -4.75
C LEU A 110 5.09 10.08 -5.15
N ALA A 111 5.70 10.71 -6.15
CA ALA A 111 5.23 11.98 -6.68
C ALA A 111 3.80 11.85 -7.25
N LEU A 112 3.49 10.74 -7.94
CA LEU A 112 2.13 10.45 -8.42
C LEU A 112 1.15 10.09 -7.29
N ASP A 113 1.63 9.48 -6.22
CA ASP A 113 0.81 9.03 -5.08
C ASP A 113 0.44 10.18 -4.13
N SER A 114 1.40 11.06 -3.85
CA SER A 114 1.30 12.10 -2.81
C SER A 114 1.15 13.52 -3.36
N GLY A 115 1.32 13.75 -4.66
CA GLY A 115 1.17 15.07 -5.26
C GLY A 115 2.23 16.06 -4.77
N LYS A 116 1.82 17.20 -4.21
CA LYS A 116 2.73 18.27 -3.74
C LYS A 116 3.42 17.96 -2.41
N ASP A 117 2.93 16.99 -1.64
CA ASP A 117 3.45 16.62 -0.32
C ASP A 117 4.42 15.42 -0.38
N TYR A 118 5.03 15.15 -1.54
CA TYR A 118 5.89 13.99 -1.71
C TYR A 118 7.25 14.17 -1.03
N PHE A 119 7.77 13.08 -0.46
CA PHE A 119 9.07 13.00 0.18
C PHE A 119 9.99 12.04 -0.60
N SER A 120 11.30 12.10 -0.35
CA SER A 120 12.25 11.20 -1.00
C SER A 120 12.00 9.74 -0.61
N PRO A 121 12.05 8.78 -1.56
CA PRO A 121 11.73 7.39 -1.26
C PRO A 121 12.67 6.82 -0.20
N LYS A 122 12.10 6.27 0.87
CA LYS A 122 12.83 5.41 1.82
C LYS A 122 13.05 4.02 1.21
N ARG A 123 14.03 3.27 1.75
CA ARG A 123 14.38 1.92 1.31
C ARG A 123 13.18 0.95 1.22
N GLU A 124 12.19 1.10 2.10
CA GLU A 124 10.96 0.29 2.07
C GLU A 124 10.12 0.52 0.80
N HIS A 125 10.06 1.76 0.30
CA HIS A 125 9.37 2.10 -0.94
C HIS A 125 10.07 1.46 -2.14
N GLU A 126 11.40 1.55 -2.19
CA GLU A 126 12.20 0.90 -3.24
C GLU A 126 11.98 -0.62 -3.23
N LEU A 127 11.98 -1.26 -2.05
CA LEU A 127 11.72 -2.70 -1.94
C LEU A 127 10.30 -3.08 -2.39
N ALA A 128 9.30 -2.26 -2.08
CA ALA A 128 7.93 -2.47 -2.54
C ALA A 128 7.82 -2.38 -4.07
N VAL A 129 8.43 -1.36 -4.67
CA VAL A 129 8.52 -1.22 -6.14
C VAL A 129 9.28 -2.39 -6.75
N ALA A 130 10.39 -2.82 -6.15
CA ALA A 130 11.19 -3.94 -6.64
C ALA A 130 10.40 -5.24 -6.71
N ARG A 131 9.50 -5.48 -5.75
CA ARG A 131 8.59 -6.64 -5.78
C ARG A 131 7.65 -6.58 -6.97
N VAL A 132 7.05 -5.41 -7.24
CA VAL A 132 6.18 -5.22 -8.41
C VAL A 132 6.96 -5.42 -9.71
N LEU A 133 8.14 -4.81 -9.84
CA LEU A 133 8.98 -4.96 -11.04
C LEU A 133 9.41 -6.42 -11.25
N LYS A 134 9.75 -7.15 -10.18
CA LYS A 134 10.08 -8.58 -10.27
C LYS A 134 8.94 -9.40 -10.88
N GLU A 135 7.70 -9.14 -10.47
CA GLU A 135 6.53 -9.82 -11.01
C GLU A 135 6.23 -9.41 -12.46
N LEU A 136 6.37 -8.14 -12.80
CA LEU A 136 6.21 -7.67 -14.19
C LEU A 136 7.28 -8.25 -15.12
N TYR A 137 8.51 -8.39 -14.63
CA TYR A 137 9.63 -8.96 -15.38
C TYR A 137 9.41 -10.45 -15.65
N LYS A 138 8.97 -11.21 -14.64
CA LYS A 138 8.58 -12.63 -14.82
C LYS A 138 7.48 -12.81 -15.88
N LYS A 139 6.57 -11.84 -15.98
CA LYS A 139 5.50 -11.82 -16.99
C LYS A 139 5.95 -11.35 -18.38
N GLY A 140 7.22 -10.96 -18.55
CA GLY A 140 7.77 -10.48 -19.82
C GLY A 140 7.28 -9.08 -20.24
N ILE A 141 6.63 -8.34 -19.34
CA ILE A 141 6.04 -7.01 -19.63
C ILE A 141 7.12 -5.91 -19.62
N ILE A 142 8.17 -6.10 -18.82
CA ILE A 142 9.26 -5.14 -18.66
C ILE A 142 10.60 -5.82 -18.92
N GLU A 143 11.57 -5.03 -19.35
CA GLU A 143 12.95 -5.44 -19.51
C GLU A 143 13.78 -4.99 -18.32
N ARG A 144 14.85 -5.75 -18.04
CA ARG A 144 15.85 -5.43 -17.02
C ARG A 144 17.22 -5.42 -17.67
N ARG A 145 18.01 -4.40 -17.40
CA ARG A 145 19.45 -4.40 -17.68
C ARG A 145 20.25 -4.09 -16.43
N GLU A 146 21.47 -4.56 -16.41
CA GLU A 146 22.42 -4.25 -15.33
C GLU A 146 23.37 -3.16 -15.80
N VAL A 147 23.54 -2.11 -14.99
CA VAL A 147 24.44 -1.01 -15.31
C VAL A 147 25.71 -1.11 -14.47
N GLU A 148 26.86 -1.02 -15.14
CA GLU A 148 28.18 -1.04 -14.51
C GLU A 148 28.52 0.33 -13.91
N LEU A 149 28.74 0.35 -12.59
CA LEU A 149 29.34 1.47 -11.88
C LEU A 149 30.86 1.47 -12.12
N HIS A 150 31.30 1.97 -13.28
CA HIS A 150 32.71 2.17 -13.64
C HIS A 150 33.60 0.91 -13.83
N LYS A 151 34.43 0.93 -14.88
CA LYS A 151 35.31 -0.19 -15.29
C LYS A 151 36.31 -0.67 -14.21
N ARG A 152 36.65 0.16 -13.21
CA ARG A 152 37.59 -0.20 -12.13
C ARG A 152 36.94 -0.98 -10.98
N THR A 153 35.61 -1.00 -10.89
CA THR A 153 34.86 -1.61 -9.77
C THR A 153 34.58 -3.10 -9.99
N ILE A 154 34.80 -3.60 -11.22
CA ILE A 154 34.67 -5.01 -11.62
C ILE A 154 35.46 -5.94 -10.70
N LYS A 155 36.66 -5.53 -10.27
CA LYS A 155 37.57 -6.40 -9.48
C LYS A 155 37.10 -6.70 -8.05
N ARG A 156 36.08 -6.01 -7.52
CA ARG A 156 35.64 -6.17 -6.12
C ARG A 156 34.22 -6.75 -5.97
N GLY A 157 33.61 -7.27 -7.04
CA GLY A 157 32.26 -7.86 -6.97
C GLY A 157 31.14 -6.86 -6.68
N PHE A 158 31.43 -5.56 -6.67
CA PHE A 158 30.44 -4.50 -6.47
C PHE A 158 29.86 -4.05 -7.80
N PHE A 159 28.83 -4.76 -8.26
CA PHE A 159 27.79 -4.20 -9.11
C PHE A 159 26.45 -4.61 -8.48
N ARG A 160 25.33 -3.89 -8.59
CA ARG A 160 24.66 -3.49 -9.83
C ARG A 160 23.53 -2.52 -9.46
N ARG A 161 23.40 -1.39 -10.15
CA ARG A 161 22.09 -0.73 -10.24
C ARG A 161 21.37 -1.37 -11.42
N SER A 162 20.27 -2.07 -11.15
CA SER A 162 19.40 -2.58 -12.20
C SER A 162 18.50 -1.47 -12.70
N GLU A 163 18.41 -1.35 -14.01
CA GLU A 163 17.48 -0.45 -14.67
C GLU A 163 16.38 -1.24 -15.35
N TRP A 164 15.21 -0.62 -15.43
CA TRP A 164 13.98 -1.23 -15.88
C TRP A 164 13.28 -0.31 -16.87
N ARG A 165 12.61 -0.90 -17.87
CA ARG A 165 11.74 -0.18 -18.80
C ARG A 165 10.60 -1.09 -19.27
N LEU A 166 9.52 -0.52 -19.80
CA LEU A 166 8.53 -1.32 -20.52
C LEU A 166 9.16 -1.95 -21.75
N LYS A 167 8.78 -3.20 -22.02
CA LYS A 167 9.15 -3.85 -23.28
C LYS A 167 8.42 -3.11 -24.42
N PRO A 168 9.11 -2.68 -25.48
CA PRO A 168 8.44 -2.08 -26.63
C PRO A 168 7.48 -3.08 -27.28
N LEU A 169 6.34 -2.58 -27.75
CA LEU A 169 5.41 -3.37 -28.56
C LEU A 169 6.03 -3.51 -29.96
N GLU A 170 6.37 -4.73 -30.35
CA GLU A 170 6.74 -5.09 -31.73
C GLU A 170 5.52 -5.09 -32.64
#